data_AF-A0A090RZQ1-F1
#
_entry.id   AF-A0A090RZQ1-F1
#
_cell.length_a   1.000
_cell.length_b   1.000
_cell.length_c   1.000
_cell.angle_alpha   90.00
_cell.angle_beta   90.00
_cell.angle_gamma   90.00
#
_symmetry.space_group_name_H-M   'P 1'
#
loop_
_entity.id
_entity.type
_entity.pdbx_description
1 polymer ?
#
loop_
_entity_poly.entity_id
_entity_poly.type
_entity_poly.pdbx_seq_one_letter_code
_entity_poly.pdbx_strand_id
1 'polypeptide(L)'
;MSERASLTQSIKNGQKYMELWPMRKELTPLFPEQRIIKATRFGIKVMPAVAAISVLTQMAFNNAHALPQAIVIALFAISLPVQGMWWLGNRYNTQLPPALASWYRELHQKIVESGCAMEPVKAKPKYKELAMTLNRAFRQLDRSDFDRWF
;
A
#
# COMPACT_ATOMS: atom_id res chain seq x y z
N MET A 1 -20.38 -14.32 2.14
CA MET A 1 -20.02 -14.32 0.71
C MET A 1 -18.99 -13.24 0.46
N SER A 2 -17.74 -13.62 0.15
CA SER A 2 -16.69 -12.68 -0.24
C SER A 2 -16.89 -12.37 -1.72
N GLU A 3 -17.53 -11.24 -2.05
CA GLU A 3 -17.52 -10.74 -3.42
C GLU A 3 -16.05 -10.61 -3.85
N ARG A 4 -15.63 -11.42 -4.83
CA ARG A 4 -14.34 -11.21 -5.49
C ARG A 4 -14.45 -9.86 -6.19
N ALA A 5 -13.99 -8.80 -5.53
CA ALA A 5 -13.88 -7.50 -6.14
C ALA A 5 -13.16 -7.69 -7.48
N SER A 6 -13.80 -7.27 -8.58
CA SER A 6 -13.23 -7.37 -9.93
C SER A 6 -11.77 -6.89 -9.90
N LEU A 7 -10.90 -7.49 -10.71
CA LEU A 7 -9.46 -7.18 -10.71
C LEU A 7 -9.20 -5.66 -10.78
N THR A 8 -10.01 -4.96 -11.59
CA THR A 8 -9.99 -3.51 -11.71
C THR A 8 -10.34 -2.79 -10.40
N GLN A 9 -11.33 -3.29 -9.67
CA GLN A 9 -11.72 -2.77 -8.37
C GLN A 9 -10.65 -3.03 -7.31
N SER A 10 -9.99 -4.19 -7.35
CA SER A 10 -8.86 -4.49 -6.46
C SER A 10 -7.69 -3.54 -6.71
N ILE A 11 -7.33 -3.29 -7.97
CA ILE A 11 -6.28 -2.34 -8.32
C ILE A 11 -6.66 -0.91 -7.88
N LYS A 12 -7.90 -0.46 -8.15
CA LYS A 12 -8.39 0.85 -7.70
C LYS A 12 -8.37 0.99 -6.17
N ASN A 13 -8.79 -0.05 -5.45
CA ASN A 13 -8.70 -0.08 -3.99
C ASN A 13 -7.26 -0.03 -3.50
N GLY A 14 -6.35 -0.74 -4.18
CA GLY A 14 -4.91 -0.69 -3.90
C GLY A 14 -4.33 0.71 -4.07
N GLN A 15 -4.68 1.41 -5.16
CA GLN A 15 -4.31 2.81 -5.37
C GLN A 15 -4.80 3.73 -4.24
N LYS A 16 -6.10 3.66 -3.91
CA LYS A 16 -6.67 4.41 -2.78
C LYS A 16 -5.96 4.09 -1.46
N TYR A 17 -5.62 2.82 -1.24
CA TYR A 17 -4.93 2.40 -0.02
C TYR A 17 -3.50 2.94 0.05
N MET A 18 -2.78 2.99 -1.08
CA MET A 18 -1.46 3.62 -1.17
C MET A 18 -1.49 5.10 -0.80
N GLU A 19 -2.55 5.82 -1.17
CA GLU A 19 -2.71 7.25 -0.86
C GLU A 19 -3.14 7.48 0.59
N LEU A 20 -3.99 6.60 1.11
CA LEU A 20 -4.52 6.69 2.46
C LEU A 20 -3.48 6.34 3.54
N TRP A 21 -2.58 5.39 3.28
CA TRP A 21 -1.65 4.88 4.29
C TRP A 21 -0.62 5.95 4.71
N PRO A 22 -0.46 6.23 6.01
CA PRO A 22 0.54 7.18 6.48
C PRO A 22 1.96 6.61 6.33
N MET A 23 2.82 7.31 5.57
CA MET A 23 4.23 6.94 5.34
C MET A 23 5.14 7.41 6.49
N ARG A 24 4.92 6.87 7.68
CA ARG A 24 5.61 7.19 8.95
C ARG A 24 6.60 6.08 9.34
N LYS A 25 7.87 6.40 9.67
CA LYS A 25 8.93 5.39 9.86
C LYS A 25 8.61 4.39 10.98
N GLU A 26 7.87 4.86 11.97
CA GLU A 26 7.39 4.18 13.17
C GLU A 26 6.51 2.95 12.83
N LEU A 27 5.80 2.99 11.69
CA LEU A 27 4.98 1.86 11.24
C LEU A 27 5.75 0.82 10.41
N THR A 28 6.99 1.12 9.98
CA THR A 28 7.80 0.21 9.15
C THR A 28 8.12 -1.15 9.81
N PRO A 29 8.41 -1.24 11.12
CA PRO A 29 8.65 -2.53 11.76
C PRO A 29 7.36 -3.36 11.94
N LEU A 30 6.21 -2.70 12.10
CA LEU A 30 4.94 -3.37 12.39
C LEU A 30 4.16 -3.79 11.15
N PHE A 31 4.29 -3.02 10.06
CA PHE A 31 3.44 -3.16 8.87
C PHE A 31 4.28 -3.31 7.59
N PRO A 32 4.16 -4.44 6.85
CA PRO A 32 4.83 -4.60 5.56
C PRO A 32 4.32 -3.63 4.49
N GLU A 33 3.13 -3.05 4.68
CA GLU A 33 2.44 -2.14 3.76
C GLU A 33 3.36 -1.02 3.27
N GLN A 34 4.15 -0.41 4.15
CA GLN A 34 5.01 0.70 3.76
C GLN A 34 6.10 0.32 2.76
N ARG A 35 6.68 -0.87 2.91
CA ARG A 35 7.72 -1.36 1.99
C ARG A 35 7.11 -1.63 0.62
N ILE A 36 5.94 -2.25 0.60
CA ILE A 36 5.23 -2.61 -0.63
C ILE A 36 4.72 -1.35 -1.35
N ILE A 37 4.19 -0.36 -0.62
CA ILE A 37 3.75 0.91 -1.20
C ILE A 37 4.94 1.66 -1.80
N LYS A 38 6.09 1.73 -1.11
CA LYS A 38 7.32 2.34 -1.64
C LYS A 38 7.81 1.62 -2.90
N ALA A 39 7.89 0.29 -2.86
CA ALA A 39 8.31 -0.52 -4.00
C ALA A 39 7.37 -0.37 -5.20
N THR A 40 6.06 -0.31 -4.96
CA THR A 40 5.04 -0.15 -6.01
C THR A 40 5.11 1.25 -6.62
N ARG A 41 5.21 2.31 -5.82
CA ARG A 41 5.38 3.68 -6.32
C ARG A 41 6.68 3.85 -7.10
N PHE A 42 7.76 3.24 -6.62
CA PHE A 42 9.03 3.19 -7.35
C PHE A 42 8.88 2.47 -8.68
N GLY A 43 8.21 1.31 -8.67
CA GLY A 43 7.91 0.54 -9.87
C GLY A 43 7.14 1.33 -10.91
N ILE A 44 6.05 2.01 -10.51
CA ILE A 44 5.23 2.84 -11.39
C ILE A 44 6.06 3.96 -12.04
N LYS A 45 7.01 4.55 -11.31
CA LYS A 45 7.82 5.66 -11.81
C LYS A 45 8.99 5.22 -12.69
N VAL A 46 9.65 4.11 -12.35
CA VAL A 46 10.94 3.73 -12.94
C VAL A 46 10.83 2.60 -13.95
N MET A 47 9.96 1.60 -13.71
CA MET A 47 9.88 0.41 -14.57
C MET A 47 9.44 0.69 -16.01
N PRO A 48 8.57 1.67 -16.31
CA PRO A 48 8.25 2.01 -17.71
C PRO A 48 9.49 2.46 -18.50
N ALA A 49 10.39 3.22 -17.88
CA ALA A 49 11.64 3.63 -18.52
C ALA A 49 12.56 2.42 -18.73
N VAL A 50 12.66 1.53 -17.75
CA VAL A 50 13.44 0.28 -17.88
C VAL A 50 12.92 -0.59 -19.02
N ALA A 51 11.60 -0.73 -19.14
CA ALA A 51 10.94 -1.47 -20.22
C ALA A 51 11.17 -0.83 -21.60
N ALA A 52 11.14 0.50 -21.70
CA ALA A 52 11.44 1.20 -22.94
C ALA A 52 12.91 1.03 -23.33
N ILE A 53 13.84 1.24 -22.39
CA ILE A 53 15.28 1.06 -22.63
C ILE A 53 15.57 -0.37 -23.06
N SER A 54 15.00 -1.39 -22.41
CA SER A 54 15.27 -2.79 -22.75
C SER A 54 14.93 -3.10 -24.21
N VAL A 55 13.81 -2.59 -24.73
CA VAL A 55 13.39 -2.78 -26.13
C VAL A 55 14.19 -1.87 -27.08
N LEU A 56 14.32 -0.59 -26.76
CA LEU A 56 15.01 0.39 -27.60
C LEU A 56 16.47 0.03 -27.82
N THR A 57 17.16 -0.49 -26.81
CA THR A 57 18.54 -0.95 -26.94
C THR A 57 18.66 -2.09 -27.96
N GLN A 58 17.76 -3.08 -27.93
CA GLN A 58 17.81 -4.17 -28.92
C GLN A 58 17.52 -3.67 -30.34
N MET A 59 16.61 -2.70 -30.49
CA MET A 59 16.32 -2.08 -31.78
C MET A 59 17.50 -1.25 -32.29
N ALA A 60 18.16 -0.48 -31.43
CA ALA A 60 19.29 0.38 -31.80
C ALA A 60 20.50 -0.42 -32.31
N PHE A 61 20.74 -1.60 -31.73
CA PHE A 61 21.82 -2.51 -32.17
C PHE A 61 21.39 -3.51 -33.26
N ASN A 62 20.18 -3.36 -33.81
CA ASN A 62 19.60 -4.24 -34.83
C ASN A 62 19.62 -5.73 -34.44
N ASN A 63 19.50 -6.02 -33.13
CA ASN A 63 19.61 -7.37 -32.58
C ASN A 63 18.23 -8.03 -32.53
N ALA A 64 17.77 -8.51 -33.69
CA ALA A 64 16.46 -9.16 -33.83
C ALA A 64 16.31 -10.43 -32.97
N HIS A 65 17.42 -11.15 -32.71
CA HIS A 65 17.41 -12.38 -31.92
C HIS A 65 17.13 -12.13 -30.43
N ALA A 66 17.60 -11.02 -29.88
CA ALA A 66 17.39 -10.66 -28.47
C ALA A 66 16.09 -9.88 -28.22
N LEU A 67 15.37 -9.47 -29.29
CA LEU A 67 14.13 -8.70 -29.18
C LEU A 67 13.03 -9.43 -28.39
N PRO A 68 12.77 -10.74 -28.58
CA PRO A 68 11.79 -11.46 -27.76
C PRO A 68 12.13 -11.43 -26.27
N GLN A 69 13.41 -11.57 -25.92
CA GLN A 69 13.87 -11.49 -24.53
C GLN A 69 13.64 -10.09 -23.94
N ALA A 70 13.93 -9.03 -24.71
CA ALA A 70 13.68 -7.66 -24.26
C ALA A 70 12.19 -7.36 -24.04
N ILE A 71 11.30 -7.92 -24.88
CA ILE A 71 9.85 -7.82 -24.69
C ILE A 71 9.44 -8.53 -23.40
N VAL A 72 9.98 -9.72 -23.11
CA VAL A 72 9.71 -10.43 -21.85
C VAL A 72 10.15 -9.59 -20.64
N ILE A 73 11.33 -8.98 -20.68
CA ILE A 73 11.81 -8.08 -19.62
C ILE A 73 10.88 -6.88 -19.46
N ALA A 74 10.46 -6.26 -20.56
CA ALA A 74 9.55 -5.12 -20.54
C ALA A 74 8.19 -5.47 -19.92
N LEU A 75 7.59 -6.59 -20.33
CA LEU A 75 6.33 -7.10 -19.79
C LEU A 75 6.47 -7.45 -18.30
N PHE A 76 7.56 -8.11 -17.93
CA PHE A 76 7.85 -8.43 -16.54
C PHE A 76 7.97 -7.17 -15.68
N ALA A 77 8.73 -6.17 -16.14
CA ALA A 77 8.91 -4.90 -15.44
C ALA A 77 7.58 -4.15 -15.23
N ILE A 78 6.70 -4.15 -16.23
CA ILE A 78 5.36 -3.54 -16.13
C ILE A 78 4.44 -4.35 -15.20
N SER A 79 4.62 -5.67 -15.10
CA SER A 79 3.79 -6.52 -14.25
C SER A 79 4.03 -6.28 -12.75
N LEU A 80 5.26 -5.95 -12.33
CA LEU A 80 5.63 -5.74 -10.93
C LEU A 80 4.78 -4.69 -10.19
N PRO A 81 4.60 -3.45 -10.70
CA PRO A 81 3.75 -2.47 -10.05
C PRO A 81 2.27 -2.91 -10.01
N VAL A 82 1.80 -3.65 -11.02
CA VAL A 82 0.42 -4.18 -11.04
C VAL A 82 0.22 -5.22 -9.93
N GLN A 83 1.20 -6.11 -9.73
CA GLN A 83 1.17 -7.09 -8.65
C GLN A 83 1.13 -6.42 -7.27
N GLY A 84 1.91 -5.36 -7.07
CA GLY A 84 1.90 -4.57 -5.84
C GLY A 84 0.55 -3.90 -5.56
N MET A 85 -0.05 -3.28 -6.57
CA MET A 85 -1.39 -2.69 -6.45
C MET A 85 -2.47 -3.73 -6.13
N TRP A 86 -2.40 -4.91 -6.76
CA TRP A 86 -3.34 -5.99 -6.50
C TRP A 86 -3.23 -6.52 -5.07
N TRP A 87 -2.01 -6.76 -4.58
CA TRP A 87 -1.77 -7.19 -3.19
C TRP A 87 -2.32 -6.18 -2.19
N LEU A 88 -2.07 -4.88 -2.41
CA LEU A 88 -2.57 -3.79 -1.57
C LEU A 88 -4.11 -3.71 -1.59
N GLY A 89 -4.73 -3.95 -2.75
CA GLY A 89 -6.18 -4.01 -2.89
C GLY A 89 -6.83 -5.14 -2.11
N ASN A 90 -6.18 -6.31 -2.07
CA ASN A 90 -6.63 -7.43 -1.25
C ASN A 90 -6.47 -7.12 0.25
N ARG A 91 -5.32 -6.56 0.66
CA ARG A 91 -5.07 -6.16 2.05
C ARG A 91 -6.05 -5.12 2.54
N TYR A 92 -6.37 -4.11 1.72
CA TYR A 92 -7.37 -3.08 2.01
C TYR A 92 -8.71 -3.64 2.52
N ASN A 93 -9.17 -4.76 1.94
CA ASN A 93 -10.44 -5.42 2.29
C ASN A 93 -10.31 -6.49 3.37
N THR A 94 -9.09 -6.87 3.74
CA THR A 94 -8.82 -7.92 4.73
C THR A 94 -9.20 -7.43 6.14
N GLN A 95 -9.74 -8.34 6.95
CA GLN A 95 -10.09 -8.06 8.35
C GLN A 95 -8.83 -8.03 9.22
N LEU A 96 -8.82 -7.20 10.25
CA LEU A 96 -7.71 -7.17 11.20
C LEU A 96 -7.71 -8.45 12.05
N PRO A 97 -6.52 -9.04 12.34
CA PRO A 97 -6.43 -10.07 13.36
C PRO A 97 -6.78 -9.49 14.74
N PRO A 98 -7.23 -10.32 15.70
CA PRO A 98 -7.71 -9.86 17.00
C PRO A 98 -6.72 -8.96 17.76
N ALA A 99 -5.42 -9.26 17.70
CA ALA A 99 -4.37 -8.45 18.33
C ALA A 99 -4.24 -7.04 17.73
N LEU A 100 -4.40 -6.89 16.42
CA LEU A 100 -4.43 -5.57 15.77
C LEU A 100 -5.75 -4.85 16.05
N ALA A 101 -6.84 -5.60 16.26
CA ALA A 101 -8.13 -5.01 16.60
C ALA A 101 -8.15 -4.43 18.02
N SER A 102 -7.49 -5.04 19.00
CA SER A 102 -7.31 -4.43 20.33
C SER A 102 -6.47 -3.16 20.24
N TRP A 103 -5.33 -3.23 19.55
CA TRP A 103 -4.47 -2.07 19.30
C TRP A 103 -5.20 -0.91 18.60
N TYR A 104 -6.05 -1.23 17.62
CA TYR A 104 -6.92 -0.24 16.96
C TYR A 104 -7.90 0.44 17.92
N ARG A 105 -8.47 -0.30 18.89
CA ARG A 105 -9.39 0.27 19.89
C ARG A 105 -8.66 1.19 20.85
N GLU A 106 -7.47 0.81 21.31
CA GLU A 106 -6.61 1.65 22.15
C GLU A 106 -6.24 2.96 21.45
N LEU A 107 -5.86 2.87 20.17
CA LEU A 107 -5.58 4.05 19.34
C LEU A 107 -6.81 4.95 19.22
N HIS A 108 -7.99 4.37 18.99
CA HIS A 108 -9.24 5.11 18.87
C HIS A 108 -9.60 5.83 20.18
N GLN A 109 -9.49 5.14 21.31
CA GLN A 109 -9.74 5.71 22.63
C GLN A 109 -8.83 6.93 22.90
N LYS A 110 -7.53 6.84 22.61
CA LYS A 110 -6.59 7.97 22.81
C LYS A 110 -6.94 9.20 21.98
N ILE A 111 -7.38 9.00 20.74
CA ILE A 111 -7.78 10.10 19.86
C ILE A 111 -9.07 10.77 20.37
N VAL A 112 -10.01 9.98 20.91
CA VAL A 112 -11.22 10.49 21.55
C VAL A 112 -10.89 11.27 22.83
N GLU A 113 -9.98 10.73 23.66
CA GLU A 113 -9.48 11.42 24.87
C GLU A 113 -8.77 12.74 24.54
N SER A 114 -8.13 12.83 23.37
CA SER A 114 -7.52 14.07 22.84
C SER A 114 -8.55 15.08 22.29
N GLY A 115 -9.85 14.83 22.48
CA GLY A 115 -10.93 15.74 22.13
C GLY A 115 -11.46 15.62 20.70
N CYS A 116 -11.10 14.57 19.96
CA CYS A 116 -11.56 14.40 18.58
C CYS A 116 -12.78 13.48 18.47
N ALA A 117 -13.86 13.97 17.84
CA ALA A 117 -15.03 13.17 17.52
C ALA A 117 -14.72 12.19 16.38
N MET A 118 -14.51 10.91 16.71
CA MET A 118 -14.40 9.84 15.73
C MET A 118 -15.68 9.02 15.62
N GLU A 119 -15.93 8.48 14.42
CA GLU A 119 -17.02 7.53 14.19
C GLU A 119 -16.92 6.32 15.14
N PRO A 120 -18.05 5.70 15.51
CA PRO A 120 -18.08 4.60 16.46
C PRO A 120 -17.20 3.43 16.01
N VAL A 121 -16.53 2.80 16.98
CA VAL A 121 -15.65 1.64 16.76
C VAL A 121 -16.40 0.55 16.00
N LYS A 122 -15.98 0.28 14.76
CA LYS A 122 -16.55 -0.83 13.97
C LYS A 122 -16.18 -2.17 14.62
N ALA A 123 -17.16 -3.04 14.81
CA ALA A 123 -16.98 -4.34 15.45
C ALA A 123 -15.99 -5.27 14.72
N LYS A 124 -15.86 -5.12 13.39
CA LYS A 124 -14.90 -5.87 12.54
C LYS A 124 -14.07 -4.90 11.69
N PRO A 125 -13.02 -4.28 12.27
CA PRO A 125 -12.21 -3.32 11.53
C PRO A 125 -11.43 -4.03 10.40
N LYS A 126 -11.32 -3.34 9.26
CA LYS A 126 -10.50 -3.74 8.11
C LYS A 126 -9.26 -2.86 8.04
N TYR A 127 -8.24 -3.29 7.30
CA TYR A 127 -6.99 -2.52 7.16
C TYR A 127 -7.20 -1.09 6.64
N LYS A 128 -8.26 -0.85 5.85
CA LYS A 128 -8.66 0.50 5.44
C LYS A 128 -9.05 1.42 6.60
N GLU A 129 -9.78 0.88 7.59
CA GLU A 129 -10.25 1.64 8.76
C GLU A 129 -9.07 1.95 9.66
N LEU A 130 -8.16 0.98 9.82
CA LEU A 130 -6.89 1.16 10.51
C LEU A 130 -6.08 2.30 9.87
N ALA A 131 -5.94 2.30 8.55
CA ALA A 131 -5.19 3.33 7.83
C ALA A 131 -5.82 4.72 7.98
N MET A 132 -7.16 4.82 7.92
CA MET A 132 -7.89 6.07 8.17
C MET A 132 -7.64 6.60 9.58
N THR A 133 -7.78 5.74 10.59
CA THR A 133 -7.57 6.12 11.99
C THR A 133 -6.11 6.49 12.24
N LEU A 134 -5.14 5.73 11.73
CA LEU A 134 -3.72 6.07 11.83
C LEU A 134 -3.41 7.41 11.19
N ASN A 135 -3.91 7.67 9.99
CA ASN A 135 -3.67 8.95 9.32
C ASN A 135 -4.26 10.13 10.09
N ARG A 136 -5.41 9.95 10.76
CA ARG A 136 -5.98 10.96 11.68
C ARG A 136 -5.13 11.12 12.94
N ALA A 137 -4.74 10.01 13.55
CA ALA A 137 -3.88 9.97 14.74
C ALA A 137 -2.59 10.77 14.49
N PHE A 138 -1.88 10.47 13.40
CA PHE A 138 -0.63 11.15 13.04
C PHE A 138 -0.78 12.62 12.65
N ARG A 139 -2.00 13.11 12.40
CA ARG A 139 -2.26 14.53 12.14
C ARG A 139 -2.55 15.31 13.42
N GLN A 140 -2.97 14.65 14.50
CA GLN A 140 -3.52 15.29 15.69
C GLN A 140 -2.72 15.03 16.95
N LEU A 141 -2.13 13.85 17.10
CA LEU A 141 -1.27 13.51 18.23
C LEU A 141 0.16 14.01 17.94
N ASP A 142 0.76 14.65 18.93
CA ASP A 142 2.11 15.18 18.85
C ASP A 142 3.13 14.05 18.68
N ARG A 143 4.26 14.35 18.04
CA ARG A 143 5.31 13.36 17.73
C ARG A 143 5.84 12.65 18.98
N SER A 144 5.86 13.34 20.11
CA SER A 144 6.28 12.83 21.42
C SER A 144 5.38 11.72 21.97
N ASP A 145 4.08 11.74 21.67
CA ASP A 145 3.15 10.72 22.17
C ASP A 145 3.32 9.38 21.44
N PHE A 146 3.81 9.43 20.20
CA PHE A 146 4.07 8.24 19.39
C PHE A 146 5.42 7.58 19.67
N ASP A 147 6.47 8.35 19.98
CA ASP A 147 7.79 7.79 20.33
C ASP A 147 7.74 6.94 21.61
N ARG A 148 6.75 7.14 22.48
CA ARG A 148 6.52 6.31 23.66
C ARG A 148 5.75 5.01 23.35
N TRP A 149 5.15 4.91 22.16
CA TRP A 149 4.18 3.87 21.82
C TRP A 149 4.71 2.84 20.82
N PHE A 150 5.79 3.15 20.10
CA PHE A 150 6.50 2.26 19.16
C PHE A 150 7.92 1.97 19.65
#